data_AF-A0A349B6K0-F1
#
_entry.id   AF-A0A349B6K0-F1
#
_cell.length_a   1.000
_cell.length_b   1.000
_cell.length_c   1.000
_cell.angle_alpha   90.00
_cell.angle_beta   90.00
_cell.angle_gamma   90.00
#
_symmetry.space_group_name_H-M   'P 1'
#
loop_
_entity.id
_entity.type
_entity.pdbx_description
1 polymer ?
#
loop_
_entity_poly.entity_id
_entity_poly.type
_entity_poly.pdbx_seq_one_letter_code
_entity_poly.pdbx_strand_id
1 'polypeptide(L)'
;TDKGTIVGDLDPQLAPKTVNEFVSKARDGFYDGLTFHRVVPDFVIQGGDPEGTGRGGPGYKFEDEPVKGEYTEGAFAMANAGPNTNGSQFF
;
A
#
# COMPACT_ATOMS: atom_id res chain seq x y z
N THR A 1 2.62 -14.25 -2.73
CA THR A 1 2.83 -14.41 -1.28
C THR A 1 2.94 -15.89 -0.96
N ASP A 2 3.23 -16.28 0.28
CA ASP A 2 3.17 -17.70 0.71
C ASP A 2 1.76 -18.29 0.66
N LYS A 3 0.72 -17.44 0.56
CA LYS A 3 -0.69 -17.81 0.42
C LYS A 3 -1.21 -17.80 -1.02
N GLY A 4 -0.35 -17.52 -2.00
CA GLY A 4 -0.72 -17.50 -3.42
C GLY A 4 -0.48 -16.16 -4.10
N THR A 5 -0.93 -16.07 -5.35
CA THR A 5 -0.78 -14.87 -6.19
C THR A 5 -1.98 -13.95 -5.99
N ILE A 6 -1.71 -12.67 -5.71
CA ILE A 6 -2.71 -11.61 -5.72
C ILE A 6 -2.50 -10.83 -7.01
N VAL A 7 -3.56 -10.70 -7.82
CA VAL A 7 -3.54 -9.96 -9.08
C VAL A 7 -4.51 -8.80 -8.93
N GLY A 8 -4.08 -7.59 -9.28
CA GLY A 8 -4.90 -6.39 -9.25
C GLY A 8 -4.44 -5.39 -10.30
N ASP A 9 -5.36 -4.52 -10.71
CA ASP A 9 -5.10 -3.45 -11.65
C ASP A 9 -4.82 -2.14 -10.91
N LEU A 10 -3.82 -1.40 -11.38
CA LEU A 10 -3.45 -0.08 -10.85
C LEU A 10 -3.79 0.97 -11.91
N ASP A 11 -4.66 1.92 -11.56
CA ASP A 11 -5.09 2.97 -12.47
C ASP A 11 -4.36 4.31 -12.20
N PRO A 12 -3.32 4.65 -12.99
CA PRO A 12 -2.60 5.91 -12.84
C PRO A 12 -3.42 7.13 -13.24
N GLN A 13 -4.59 6.99 -13.87
CA GLN A 13 -5.49 8.13 -14.14
C GLN A 13 -6.22 8.59 -12.88
N LEU A 14 -6.43 7.67 -11.92
CA LEU A 14 -7.05 7.98 -10.64
C LEU A 14 -6.03 8.49 -9.62
N ALA A 15 -4.89 7.82 -9.51
CA ALA A 15 -3.85 8.10 -8.51
C ALA A 15 -2.42 7.98 -9.10
N PRO A 16 -1.99 8.91 -9.97
CA PRO A 16 -0.72 8.81 -10.68
C PRO A 16 0.51 8.73 -9.77
N LYS A 17 0.54 9.47 -8.65
CA LYS A 17 1.69 9.48 -7.74
C LYS A 17 1.75 8.20 -6.93
N THR A 18 0.62 7.76 -6.38
CA THR A 18 0.51 6.51 -5.61
C THR A 18 0.88 5.31 -6.46
N VAL A 19 0.35 5.23 -7.70
CA VAL A 19 0.68 4.12 -8.61
C VAL A 19 2.17 4.13 -8.95
N ASN A 20 2.76 5.29 -9.25
CA ASN A 20 4.17 5.40 -9.54
C ASN A 20 5.04 4.97 -8.35
N GLU A 21 4.75 5.45 -7.14
CA GLU A 21 5.47 5.08 -5.91
C GLU A 21 5.41 3.58 -5.64
N PHE A 22 4.22 2.98 -5.73
CA PHE A 22 4.06 1.54 -5.51
C PHE A 22 4.81 0.72 -6.57
N VAL A 23 4.62 1.03 -7.85
CA VAL A 23 5.25 0.28 -8.95
C VAL A 23 6.77 0.43 -8.93
N SER A 24 7.31 1.63 -8.66
CA SER A 24 8.75 1.83 -8.55
C SER A 24 9.33 0.95 -7.44
N LYS A 25 8.76 1.00 -6.24
CA LYS A 25 9.20 0.18 -5.10
C LYS A 25 9.10 -1.31 -5.38
N ALA A 26 8.01 -1.75 -6.00
CA ALA A 26 7.84 -3.16 -6.37
C ALA A 26 8.91 -3.61 -7.37
N ARG A 27 9.23 -2.79 -8.37
CA ARG A 27 10.29 -3.08 -9.36
C ARG A 27 11.69 -3.09 -8.74
N ASP A 28 11.92 -2.27 -7.71
CA ASP A 28 13.18 -2.22 -6.97
C ASP A 28 13.33 -3.36 -5.94
N GLY A 29 12.34 -4.26 -5.84
CA GLY A 29 12.34 -5.37 -4.87
C GLY A 29 12.10 -4.93 -3.43
N PHE A 30 11.64 -3.69 -3.20
CA PHE A 30 11.45 -3.13 -1.85
C PHE A 30 10.48 -3.96 -0.99
N TYR A 31 9.46 -4.55 -1.62
CA TYR A 31 8.43 -5.34 -0.93
C TYR A 31 8.81 -6.82 -0.75
N ASP A 32 9.97 -7.25 -1.25
CA ASP A 32 10.38 -8.64 -1.20
C ASP A 32 10.66 -9.06 0.26
N GLY A 33 10.08 -10.20 0.65
CA GLY A 33 10.23 -10.73 2.01
C GLY A 33 9.43 -10.01 3.09
N LEU A 34 8.69 -8.94 2.75
CA LEU A 34 7.85 -8.23 3.71
C LEU A 34 6.60 -9.03 4.08
N THR A 35 6.06 -8.74 5.26
CA THR A 35 4.89 -9.44 5.80
C THR A 35 3.65 -8.55 5.78
N PHE A 36 2.47 -9.18 5.79
CA PHE A 36 1.22 -8.54 6.16
C PHE A 36 1.13 -8.52 7.69
N HIS A 37 1.61 -7.44 8.29
CA HIS A 37 1.78 -7.32 9.74
C HIS A 37 0.46 -7.04 10.49
N ARG A 38 -0.61 -6.65 9.77
CA ARG A 38 -1.93 -6.40 10.35
C ARG A 38 -3.01 -7.04 9.50
N VAL A 39 -3.77 -7.95 10.11
CA VAL A 39 -4.90 -8.65 9.50
C VAL A 39 -6.10 -8.52 10.42
N VAL A 40 -7.17 -7.89 9.93
CA VAL A 40 -8.43 -7.72 10.66
C VAL A 40 -9.55 -8.33 9.81
N PRO A 41 -10.22 -9.40 10.29
CA PRO A 41 -11.33 -10.02 9.58
C PRO A 41 -12.40 -9.00 9.19
N ASP A 42 -12.97 -9.17 8.00
CA ASP A 42 -14.03 -8.34 7.42
C ASP A 42 -13.68 -6.85 7.29
N PHE A 43 -12.39 -6.52 7.30
CA PHE A 43 -11.94 -5.15 7.18
C PHE A 43 -10.71 -5.00 6.29
N VAL A 44 -9.54 -5.51 6.72
CA VAL A 44 -8.28 -5.10 6.07
C VAL A 44 -7.15 -6.12 6.25
N ILE A 45 -6.34 -6.27 5.20
CA ILE A 45 -4.99 -6.86 5.28
C ILE A 45 -3.98 -5.77 4.93
N GLN A 46 -3.11 -5.41 5.86
CA GLN A 46 -2.16 -4.31 5.69
C GLN A 46 -0.72 -4.83 5.70
N GLY A 47 0.06 -4.36 4.72
CA GLY A 47 1.45 -4.73 4.50
C GLY A 47 2.32 -3.55 4.09
N GLY A 48 3.48 -3.82 3.51
CA GLY A 48 4.39 -2.78 2.99
C GLY A 48 5.24 -2.05 4.03
N ASP A 49 5.34 -2.59 5.24
CA ASP A 49 6.26 -2.11 6.28
C ASP A 49 7.57 -2.93 6.28
N PRO A 50 8.74 -2.34 5.97
CA PRO A 50 10.04 -3.01 6.05
C PRO A 50 10.40 -3.55 7.43
N GLU A 51 9.90 -2.91 8.50
CA GLU A 51 10.16 -3.33 9.87
C GLU A 51 9.12 -4.33 10.39
N GLY A 52 7.99 -4.47 9.71
CA GLY A 52 6.87 -5.32 10.13
C GLY A 52 6.19 -4.88 11.44
N THR A 53 6.41 -3.64 11.90
CA THR A 53 5.89 -3.14 13.19
C THR A 53 4.60 -2.33 13.05
N GLY A 54 4.23 -1.97 11.82
CA GLY A 54 3.18 -1.01 11.48
C GLY A 54 3.64 0.45 11.53
N ARG A 55 4.91 0.73 11.86
CA ARG A 55 5.44 2.10 12.00
C ARG A 55 6.56 2.43 11.02
N GLY A 56 7.14 1.44 10.37
CA GLY A 56 8.19 1.67 9.39
C GLY A 56 7.63 2.18 8.07
N GLY A 57 8.54 2.45 7.14
CA GLY A 57 8.22 3.01 5.84
C GLY A 57 9.47 3.25 5.02
N PRO A 58 9.37 4.00 3.91
CA PRO A 58 10.46 4.17 2.97
C PRO A 58 11.46 5.28 3.37
N GLY A 59 11.33 5.84 4.58
CA GLY A 59 12.14 6.97 5.05
C GLY A 59 11.65 8.35 4.62
N TYR A 60 10.54 8.43 3.86
CA TYR A 60 9.91 9.68 3.44
C TYR A 60 8.39 9.54 3.41
N LYS A 61 7.71 10.67 3.19
CA LYS A 61 6.25 10.77 3.03
C LYS A 61 5.90 11.51 1.76
N PHE A 62 4.74 11.22 1.18
CA PHE A 62 4.17 11.97 0.07
C PHE A 62 2.68 12.25 0.28
N GLU A 63 2.18 13.23 -0.49
CA GLU A 63 0.82 13.75 -0.43
C GLU A 63 -0.26 12.72 -0.76
N ASP A 64 -1.48 12.98 -0.27
CA ASP A 64 -2.66 12.23 -0.66
C ASP A 64 -3.11 12.62 -2.07
N GLU A 65 -3.67 11.63 -2.78
CA GLU A 65 -4.41 11.86 -4.02
C GLU A 65 -5.92 11.73 -3.75
N PRO A 66 -6.78 12.54 -4.39
CA PRO A 66 -8.22 12.49 -4.14
C PRO A 66 -8.81 11.11 -4.41
N VAL A 67 -9.59 10.60 -3.45
CA VAL A 67 -10.33 9.35 -3.61
C VAL A 67 -11.51 9.59 -4.57
N LYS A 68 -11.52 8.89 -5.70
CA LYS A 68 -12.52 9.03 -6.77
C LYS A 68 -13.51 7.84 -6.83
N GLY A 69 -13.73 7.15 -5.72
CA GLY A 69 -14.59 5.97 -5.64
C GLY A 69 -14.83 5.49 -4.20
N GLU A 70 -15.42 4.31 -4.05
CA GLU A 70 -15.66 3.66 -2.75
C GLU A 70 -14.62 2.56 -2.51
N TYR A 71 -14.30 2.32 -1.24
CA TYR A 71 -13.50 1.16 -0.85
C TYR A 71 -14.40 -0.06 -0.76
N THR A 72 -14.41 -0.85 -1.84
CA THR A 72 -15.06 -2.17 -1.88
C THR A 72 -14.08 -3.27 -1.49
N GLU A 73 -14.58 -4.49 -1.24
CA GLU A 73 -13.71 -5.66 -1.07
C GLU A 73 -12.75 -5.80 -2.26
N GLY A 74 -11.47 -5.99 -1.98
CA GLY A 74 -10.40 -6.04 -2.99
C GLY A 74 -9.87 -4.69 -3.46
N ALA A 75 -10.39 -3.56 -2.95
CA ALA A 75 -9.80 -2.25 -3.21
C ALA A 75 -8.39 -2.17 -2.61
N PHE A 76 -7.49 -1.52 -3.33
CA PHE A 76 -6.10 -1.32 -2.95
C PHE A 76 -5.85 0.15 -2.61
N ALA A 77 -5.29 0.45 -1.43
CA ALA A 77 -5.11 1.81 -0.95
C ALA A 77 -3.84 1.99 -0.09
N MET A 78 -3.39 3.24 0.04
CA MET A 78 -2.28 3.58 0.92
C MET A 78 -2.73 3.68 2.37
N ALA A 79 -1.97 3.07 3.28
CA ALA A 79 -2.10 3.36 4.70
C ALA A 79 -1.38 4.67 5.03
N ASN A 80 -1.98 5.47 5.92
CA ASN A 80 -1.40 6.73 6.38
C ASN A 80 -1.72 6.98 7.87
N ALA A 81 -1.06 7.98 8.46
CA ALA A 81 -1.23 8.43 9.84
C ALA A 81 -1.75 9.88 9.89
N GLY A 82 -2.67 10.21 8.98
CA GLY A 82 -3.20 11.55 8.76
C GLY A 82 -2.83 12.13 7.38
N PRO A 83 -3.35 13.32 7.04
CA PRO A 83 -3.21 13.87 5.69
C PRO A 83 -1.74 13.99 5.24
N ASN A 84 -1.48 13.61 3.99
CA ASN A 84 -0.17 13.68 3.32
C ASN A 84 0.93 12.90 4.03
N THR A 85 0.60 11.72 4.55
CA THR A 85 1.57 10.85 5.22
C THR A 85 1.71 9.47 4.58
N ASN A 86 1.40 9.37 3.28
CA ASN A 86 1.61 8.14 2.53
C ASN A 86 3.09 7.78 2.49
N GLY A 87 3.37 6.48 2.55
CA GLY A 87 4.73 5.96 2.53
C GLY A 87 4.80 4.71 1.66
N SER A 88 5.14 3.57 2.25
CA SER A 88 5.18 2.28 1.53
C SER A 88 4.11 1.31 2.01
N GLN A 89 3.42 1.63 3.10
CA GLN A 89 2.39 0.75 3.63
C GLN A 89 1.10 0.88 2.84
N PHE A 90 0.47 -0.25 2.55
CA PHE A 90 -0.75 -0.36 1.78
C PHE A 90 -1.67 -1.41 2.39
N PHE A 91 -2.92 -1.39 1.95
CA PHE A 91 -3.91 -2.40 2.28
C PHE A 91 -4.88 -2.68 1.14
#